data_AF-A0A561BLI8-F1
#
_entry.id   AF-A0A561BLI8-F1
#
_cell.length_a   1.000
_cell.length_b   1.000
_cell.length_c   1.000
_cell.angle_alpha   90.00
_cell.angle_beta   90.00
_cell.angle_gamma   90.00
#
_symmetry.space_group_name_H-M   'P 1'
#
loop_
_entity.id
_entity.type
_entity.pdbx_description
1 polymer ?
#
loop_
_entity_poly.entity_id
_entity_poly.type
_entity_poly.pdbx_seq_one_letter_code
_entity_poly.pdbx_strand_id
1 'polypeptide(L)'
;MPRSPWTLEDLLSRARLAPYLTTCSGRIPDALILYGWNSEVSGAFFESLHYLEVGLRNAMDRQLTGWAASCGARKAWYVDEVVPLSPPTRAKIAVARHNATRDDRAEVPGKVVAELPFGFWWSLLGDEYNRRLWQPCLRYAFDGPVRRLRLHSELNGLRLLRNRIAHHEPIQAATSAWPTNDWWTWRTGSRRSCAPGSN
;
A
#
# COMPACT_ATOMS: atom_id res chain seq x y z
N MET A 1 -12.61 -17.88 -33.70
CA MET A 1 -12.42 -16.48 -34.16
C MET A 1 -11.19 -15.92 -33.46
N PRO A 2 -10.16 -15.44 -34.19
CA PRO A 2 -9.05 -14.74 -33.56
C PRO A 2 -9.59 -13.44 -32.97
N ARG A 3 -9.29 -13.16 -31.69
CA ARG A 3 -9.68 -11.88 -31.06
C ARG A 3 -9.04 -10.76 -31.88
N SER A 4 -9.86 -9.91 -32.51
CA SER A 4 -9.41 -8.64 -33.10
C SER A 4 -8.56 -7.89 -32.05
N PRO A 5 -7.41 -7.30 -32.42
CA PRO A 5 -6.64 -6.46 -31.53
C PRO A 5 -7.39 -5.15 -31.34
N TRP A 6 -8.43 -5.17 -30.50
CA TRP A 6 -8.81 -4.01 -29.72
C TRP A 6 -7.53 -3.65 -28.95
N THR A 7 -6.78 -2.66 -29.45
CA THR A 7 -5.45 -2.37 -28.95
C THR A 7 -5.58 -1.99 -27.48
N LEU A 8 -4.65 -2.46 -26.64
CA LEU A 8 -4.56 -2.01 -25.25
C LEU A 8 -4.54 -0.48 -25.15
N GLU A 9 -4.16 0.22 -26.21
CA GLU A 9 -4.27 1.68 -26.37
C GLU A 9 -5.72 2.21 -26.38
N ASP A 10 -6.68 1.49 -26.96
CA ASP A 10 -8.10 1.90 -26.92
C ASP A 10 -8.71 1.64 -25.54
N LEU A 11 -8.24 0.60 -24.84
CA LEU A 11 -8.65 0.26 -23.47
C LEU A 11 -8.00 1.16 -22.42
N LEU A 12 -6.77 1.60 -22.64
CA LEU A 12 -6.00 2.46 -21.75
C LEU A 12 -6.04 3.89 -22.27
N SER A 13 -6.70 4.79 -21.54
CA SER A 13 -6.72 6.20 -21.93
C SER A 13 -5.30 6.73 -22.20
N ARG A 14 -5.15 7.63 -23.18
CA ARG A 14 -3.85 8.28 -23.47
C ARG A 14 -3.21 8.89 -22.22
N ALA A 15 -4.02 9.42 -21.30
CA ALA A 15 -3.58 9.91 -20.00
C ALA A 15 -2.95 8.81 -19.11
N ARG A 16 -3.51 7.59 -19.13
CA ARG A 16 -2.98 6.43 -18.40
C ARG A 16 -1.67 5.92 -19.00
N LEU A 17 -1.54 5.96 -20.33
CA LEU A 17 -0.34 5.50 -21.03
C LEU A 17 0.78 6.55 -21.05
N ALA A 18 0.46 7.83 -20.82
CA ALA A 18 1.40 8.95 -20.89
C ALA A 18 2.71 8.74 -20.10
N PRO A 19 2.72 8.26 -18.84
CA PRO A 19 3.96 8.05 -18.10
C PRO A 19 4.89 7.04 -18.80
N TYR A 20 4.31 6.00 -19.39
CA TYR A 20 5.04 4.95 -20.10
C TYR A 20 5.55 5.44 -21.47
N LEU A 21 4.74 6.22 -22.18
CA LEU A 21 5.15 6.86 -23.44
C LEU A 21 6.33 7.81 -23.21
N THR A 22 6.31 8.60 -22.13
CA THR A 22 7.44 9.46 -21.77
C THR A 22 8.72 8.64 -21.54
N THR A 23 8.64 7.53 -20.80
CA THR A 23 9.79 6.64 -20.58
C THR A 23 10.29 5.99 -21.88
N CYS A 24 9.39 5.68 -22.81
CA CYS A 24 9.70 4.99 -24.06
C CYS A 24 9.93 5.92 -25.27
N SER A 25 10.14 7.22 -25.04
CA SER A 25 10.32 8.23 -26.10
C SER A 25 9.20 8.24 -27.15
N GLY A 26 7.95 8.07 -26.71
CA GLY A 26 6.75 8.07 -27.54
C GLY A 26 6.49 6.77 -28.31
N ARG A 27 7.33 5.73 -28.17
CA ARG A 27 7.14 4.46 -28.86
C ARG A 27 6.03 3.64 -28.19
N ILE A 28 4.88 3.56 -28.86
CA ILE A 28 3.67 2.88 -28.36
C ILE A 28 3.91 1.41 -28.01
N PRO A 29 4.54 0.57 -28.87
CA PRO A 29 4.74 -0.85 -28.55
C PRO A 29 5.55 -1.06 -27.26
N ASP A 30 6.63 -0.30 -27.08
CA ASP A 30 7.46 -0.34 -25.87
C ASP A 30 6.69 0.11 -24.63
N ALA A 31 5.88 1.17 -24.74
CA ALA A 31 5.06 1.67 -23.63
C ALA A 31 4.01 0.64 -23.17
N LEU A 32 3.39 -0.09 -24.11
CA LEU A 32 2.44 -1.17 -23.81
C LEU A 32 3.13 -2.35 -23.12
N ILE A 33 4.34 -2.71 -23.56
CA ILE A 33 5.13 -3.77 -22.91
C ILE A 33 5.54 -3.35 -21.50
N LEU A 34 5.96 -2.10 -21.32
CA LEU A 34 6.31 -1.54 -20.02
C LEU A 34 5.11 -1.47 -19.07
N TYR A 35 3.93 -1.14 -19.58
CA TYR A 35 2.67 -1.20 -18.84
C TYR A 35 2.33 -2.64 -18.40
N GLY A 36 2.48 -3.62 -19.30
CA GLY A 36 2.28 -5.03 -19.00
C GLY A 36 3.23 -5.52 -17.90
N TRP A 37 4.52 -5.21 -18.02
CA TRP A 37 5.52 -5.52 -17.00
C TRP A 37 5.19 -4.85 -15.65
N ASN A 38 4.80 -3.57 -15.66
CA ASN A 38 4.39 -2.88 -14.44
C ASN A 38 3.23 -3.60 -13.75
N SER A 39 2.25 -4.07 -14.52
CA SER A 39 1.08 -4.78 -14.00
C SER A 39 1.46 -6.13 -13.38
N GLU A 40 2.35 -6.87 -14.03
CA GLU A 40 2.86 -8.16 -13.53
C GLU A 40 3.62 -8.00 -12.21
N VAL A 41 4.58 -7.07 -12.16
CA VAL A 41 5.37 -6.81 -10.95
C VAL A 41 4.49 -6.22 -9.83
N SER A 42 3.54 -5.36 -10.18
CA SER A 42 2.54 -4.84 -9.22
C SER A 42 1.73 -5.97 -8.60
N GLY A 43 1.31 -6.96 -9.40
CA GLY A 43 0.60 -8.14 -8.91
C GLY A 43 1.41 -8.93 -7.87
N ALA A 44 2.68 -9.20 -8.15
CA ALA A 44 3.57 -9.91 -7.23
C ALA A 44 3.78 -9.15 -5.90
N PHE A 45 3.97 -7.83 -5.96
CA PHE A 45 4.08 -7.02 -4.74
C PHE A 45 2.76 -6.95 -3.95
N PHE A 46 1.62 -6.91 -4.63
CA PHE A 46 0.32 -6.79 -3.99
C PHE A 46 0.02 -7.98 -3.08
N GLU A 47 0.45 -9.18 -3.49
CA GLU A 47 0.37 -10.38 -2.63
C GLU A 47 1.17 -10.21 -1.33
N SER A 48 2.44 -9.80 -1.43
CA SER A 48 3.28 -9.60 -0.24
C SER A 48 2.74 -8.49 0.68
N LEU A 49 2.25 -7.40 0.08
CA LEU A 49 1.64 -6.29 0.81
C LEU A 49 0.35 -6.72 1.52
N HIS A 50 -0.42 -7.63 0.93
CA HIS A 50 -1.63 -8.17 1.56
C HIS A 50 -1.31 -8.87 2.89
N TYR A 51 -0.33 -9.77 2.90
CA TYR A 51 0.09 -10.45 4.14
C TYR A 51 0.61 -9.47 5.20
N LEU A 52 1.41 -8.49 4.79
CA LEU A 52 1.90 -7.45 5.67
C LEU A 52 0.75 -6.64 6.29
N GLU A 53 -0.22 -6.21 5.48
CA GLU A 53 -1.35 -5.39 5.94
C GLU A 53 -2.19 -6.14 6.98
N VAL A 54 -2.55 -7.40 6.69
CA VAL A 54 -3.30 -8.25 7.62
C VAL A 54 -2.51 -8.51 8.90
N GLY A 55 -1.22 -8.83 8.78
CA GLY A 55 -0.34 -9.10 9.92
C GLY A 55 -0.18 -7.88 10.82
N LEU A 56 0.15 -6.72 10.25
CA LEU A 56 0.33 -5.46 10.97
C LEU A 56 -0.94 -5.06 11.71
N ARG A 57 -2.08 -5.08 11.00
CA ARG A 57 -3.40 -4.79 11.58
C ARG A 57 -3.68 -5.69 12.78
N ASN A 58 -3.57 -7.00 12.60
CA ASN A 58 -3.92 -7.96 13.64
C ASN A 58 -2.99 -7.84 14.85
N ALA A 59 -1.69 -7.59 14.63
CA ALA A 59 -0.73 -7.38 15.70
C ALA A 59 -1.04 -6.12 16.52
N MET A 60 -1.32 -4.99 15.84
CA MET A 60 -1.64 -3.72 16.50
C MET A 60 -3.00 -3.76 17.19
N ASP A 61 -4.02 -4.35 16.57
CA ASP A 61 -5.36 -4.52 17.13
C ASP A 61 -5.34 -5.30 18.44
N ARG A 62 -4.56 -6.39 18.52
CA ARG A 62 -4.36 -7.15 19.76
C ARG A 62 -3.78 -6.28 20.88
N GLN A 63 -2.74 -5.50 20.58
CA GLN A 63 -2.11 -4.63 21.58
C GLN A 63 -3.03 -3.49 22.04
N LEU A 64 -3.78 -2.88 21.11
CA LEU A 64 -4.75 -1.83 21.43
C LEU A 64 -5.89 -2.37 22.29
N THR A 65 -6.42 -3.55 21.94
CA THR A 65 -7.49 -4.19 22.71
C THR A 65 -7.04 -4.53 24.13
N GLY A 66 -5.88 -5.19 24.28
CA GLY A 66 -5.35 -5.56 25.59
C GLY A 66 -5.03 -4.34 26.45
N TRP A 67 -4.41 -3.33 25.86
CA TRP A 67 -4.09 -2.10 26.57
C TRP A 67 -5.35 -1.31 26.97
N ALA A 68 -6.32 -1.17 26.06
CA ALA A 68 -7.60 -0.50 26.37
C ALA A 68 -8.32 -1.20 27.53
N ALA A 69 -8.36 -2.54 27.52
CA ALA A 69 -8.92 -3.32 28.62
C ALA A 69 -8.16 -3.07 29.95
N SER A 70 -6.82 -3.00 29.93
CA SER A 70 -6.02 -2.67 31.12
C SER A 70 -6.29 -1.26 31.66
N CYS A 71 -6.75 -0.35 30.81
CA CYS A 71 -7.18 0.99 31.19
C CYS A 71 -8.67 1.07 31.57
N GLY A 72 -9.39 -0.05 31.59
CA GLY A 72 -10.80 -0.10 31.99
C GLY A 72 -11.83 0.12 30.87
N ALA A 73 -11.43 -0.05 29.60
CA ALA A 73 -12.37 0.01 28.47
C ALA A 73 -13.55 -0.95 28.68
N ARG A 74 -14.76 -0.47 28.37
CA ARG A 74 -15.99 -1.29 28.39
C ARG A 74 -16.47 -1.64 26.98
N LYS A 75 -15.90 -0.99 25.98
CA LYS A 75 -16.20 -1.19 24.56
C LYS A 75 -14.90 -1.49 23.81
N ALA A 76 -15.02 -1.79 22.51
CA ALA A 76 -13.86 -1.94 21.65
C ALA A 76 -12.98 -0.66 21.69
N TRP A 77 -11.66 -0.83 21.58
CA TRP A 77 -10.67 0.25 21.71
C TRP A 77 -10.92 1.42 20.75
N TYR A 78 -11.56 1.17 19.62
CA TYR A 78 -11.88 2.16 18.60
C TYR A 78 -13.18 2.95 18.89
N VAL A 79 -13.97 2.52 19.88
CA VAL A 79 -15.19 3.20 20.35
C VAL A 79 -14.94 3.92 21.67
N ASP A 80 -14.20 3.28 22.57
CA ASP A 80 -13.97 3.78 23.92
C ASP A 80 -13.08 5.05 23.92
N GLU A 81 -13.36 5.99 24.81
CA GLU A 81 -12.61 7.24 24.91
C GLU A 81 -11.29 7.07 25.68
N VAL A 82 -11.15 5.96 26.42
CA VAL A 82 -9.92 5.64 27.14
C VAL A 82 -8.70 5.55 26.23
N VAL A 83 -8.91 5.20 24.95
CA VAL A 83 -7.86 5.24 23.94
C VAL A 83 -7.76 6.65 23.37
N PRO A 84 -6.63 7.36 23.58
CA PRO A 84 -6.48 8.77 23.26
C PRO A 84 -6.21 9.00 21.76
N LEU A 85 -7.23 8.71 20.94
CA LEU A 85 -7.22 8.92 19.49
C LEU A 85 -7.59 10.37 19.15
N SER A 86 -6.84 10.98 18.22
CA SER A 86 -7.14 12.33 17.73
C SER A 86 -8.42 12.37 16.90
N PRO A 87 -9.05 13.56 16.77
CA PRO A 87 -10.28 13.70 15.96
C PRO A 87 -10.15 13.19 14.51
N PRO A 88 -9.05 13.46 13.78
CA PRO A 88 -8.87 12.90 12.43
C PRO A 88 -8.83 11.36 12.40
N THR A 89 -8.23 10.73 13.41
CA THR A 89 -8.20 9.27 13.52
C THR A 89 -9.59 8.71 13.84
N ARG A 90 -10.34 9.37 14.73
CA ARG A 90 -11.73 8.99 15.03
C ARG A 90 -12.65 9.13 13.81
N ALA A 91 -12.45 10.15 12.97
CA ALA A 91 -13.20 10.29 11.73
C ALA A 91 -12.98 9.11 10.77
N LYS A 92 -11.75 8.62 10.63
CA LYS A 92 -11.45 7.41 9.84
C LYS A 92 -12.13 6.16 10.40
N ILE A 93 -12.16 6.02 11.73
CA ILE A 93 -12.88 4.92 12.40
C ILE A 93 -14.39 5.02 12.14
N ALA A 94 -14.97 6.23 12.19
CA ALA A 94 -16.39 6.41 11.89
C ALA A 94 -16.75 5.95 10.48
N VAL A 95 -15.91 6.25 9.48
CA VAL A 95 -16.08 5.74 8.11
C VAL A 95 -15.97 4.21 8.06
N ALA A 96 -14.97 3.62 8.72
CA ALA A 96 -14.80 2.17 8.77
C ALA A 96 -15.99 1.46 9.45
N ARG A 97 -16.51 2.03 10.54
CA ARG A 97 -17.71 1.54 11.23
C ARG A 97 -18.93 1.62 10.33
N HIS A 98 -19.15 2.75 9.67
CA HIS A 98 -20.23 2.90 8.71
C HIS A 98 -20.16 1.83 7.61
N ASN A 99 -18.99 1.60 7.02
CA ASN A 99 -18.78 0.57 6.00
C ASN A 99 -19.03 -0.84 6.54
N ALA A 100 -18.60 -1.13 7.77
CA ALA A 100 -18.78 -2.42 8.43
C ALA A 100 -20.25 -2.75 8.73
N THR A 101 -21.07 -1.72 8.98
CA THR A 101 -22.50 -1.85 9.30
C THR A 101 -23.43 -1.54 8.11
N ARG A 102 -22.90 -1.43 6.89
CA ARG A 102 -23.74 -1.26 5.69
C ARG A 102 -24.74 -2.39 5.56
N ASP A 103 -25.88 -2.08 4.94
CA ASP A 103 -26.98 -3.01 4.70
C ASP A 103 -27.57 -3.57 6.01
N ASP A 104 -27.71 -2.71 7.03
CA ASP A 104 -28.27 -3.02 8.37
C ASP A 104 -27.57 -4.16 9.13
N ARG A 105 -26.29 -4.40 8.82
CA ARG A 105 -25.49 -5.40 9.51
C ARG A 105 -25.12 -4.93 10.91
N ALA A 106 -25.17 -5.85 11.87
CA ALA A 106 -24.66 -5.63 13.21
C ALA A 106 -23.16 -5.30 13.18
N GLU A 107 -22.72 -4.39 14.05
CA GLU A 107 -21.31 -4.05 14.18
C GLU A 107 -20.53 -5.22 14.77
N VAL A 108 -19.60 -5.78 13.98
CA VAL A 108 -18.67 -6.81 14.43
C VAL A 108 -17.26 -6.20 14.52
N PRO A 109 -16.57 -6.25 15.68
CA PRO A 109 -15.27 -5.61 15.84
C PRO A 109 -14.23 -6.01 14.79
N GLY A 110 -14.14 -7.31 14.49
CA GLY A 110 -13.24 -7.81 13.44
C GLY A 110 -13.55 -7.24 12.05
N LYS A 111 -14.82 -6.94 11.76
CA LYS A 111 -15.22 -6.31 10.49
C LYS A 111 -14.83 -4.83 10.45
N VAL A 112 -15.04 -4.08 11.53
CA VAL A 112 -14.59 -2.68 11.64
C VAL A 112 -13.07 -2.59 11.47
N VAL A 113 -12.34 -3.43 12.19
CA VAL A 113 -10.88 -3.54 12.09
C VAL A 113 -10.48 -3.84 10.66
N ALA A 114 -11.20 -4.73 9.97
CA ALA A 114 -10.91 -5.09 8.59
C ALA A 114 -11.17 -3.98 7.55
N GLU A 115 -12.08 -3.05 7.83
CA GLU A 115 -12.35 -1.89 6.97
C GLU A 115 -11.30 -0.77 7.12
N LEU A 116 -10.43 -0.83 8.13
CA LEU A 116 -9.37 0.16 8.33
C LEU A 116 -8.19 -0.10 7.39
N PRO A 117 -7.84 0.84 6.48
CA PRO A 117 -6.81 0.63 5.47
C PRO A 117 -5.40 0.65 6.07
N PHE A 118 -4.41 0.10 5.37
CA PHE A 118 -2.99 0.16 5.75
C PHE A 118 -2.53 1.55 6.27
N GLY A 119 -2.93 2.62 5.59
CA GLY A 119 -2.56 3.99 5.95
C GLY A 119 -3.10 4.44 7.32
N PHE A 120 -4.19 3.84 7.82
CA PHE A 120 -4.68 4.06 9.17
C PHE A 120 -3.69 3.46 10.19
N TRP A 121 -3.33 2.19 10.03
CA TRP A 121 -2.41 1.48 10.93
C TRP A 121 -1.03 2.14 10.96
N TRP A 122 -0.50 2.51 9.80
CA TRP A 122 0.72 3.30 9.70
C TRP A 122 0.65 4.61 10.48
N SER A 123 -0.48 5.34 10.42
CA SER A 123 -0.61 6.64 11.09
C SER A 123 -0.58 6.55 12.62
N LEU A 124 -0.99 5.42 13.21
CA LEU A 124 -0.90 5.18 14.66
C LEU A 124 0.55 5.02 15.14
N LEU A 125 1.51 4.81 14.24
CA LEU A 125 2.94 4.74 14.54
C LEU A 125 3.62 6.13 14.43
N GLY A 126 2.87 7.17 14.08
CA GLY A 126 3.34 8.55 13.97
C GLY A 126 3.78 9.15 15.32
N ASP A 127 4.48 10.28 15.28
CA ASP A 127 5.04 10.90 16.48
C ASP A 127 3.96 11.38 17.47
N GLU A 128 2.82 11.85 16.95
CA GLU A 128 1.61 12.16 17.72
C GLU A 128 1.23 11.06 18.72
N TYR A 129 1.39 9.80 18.33
CA TYR A 129 1.02 8.63 19.10
C TYR A 129 2.18 8.00 19.86
N ASN A 130 3.37 8.61 19.83
CA ASN A 130 4.56 8.04 20.45
C ASN A 130 4.35 7.80 21.96
N ARG A 131 3.95 8.84 22.70
CA ARG A 131 3.68 8.71 24.16
C ARG A 131 2.33 8.08 24.45
N ARG A 132 1.37 8.23 23.55
CA ARG A 132 -0.04 7.86 23.75
C ARG A 132 -0.35 6.39 23.48
N LEU A 133 0.29 5.80 22.47
CA LEU A 133 0.04 4.42 22.03
C LEU A 133 1.34 3.62 21.84
N TRP A 134 2.38 4.20 21.24
CA TRP A 134 3.61 3.44 20.95
C TRP A 134 4.31 2.92 22.21
N GLN A 135 4.71 3.83 23.11
CA GLN A 135 5.38 3.46 24.35
C GLN A 135 4.53 2.54 25.25
N PRO A 136 3.24 2.81 25.46
CA PRO A 136 2.44 1.97 26.35
C PRO A 136 2.05 0.61 25.76
N CYS A 137 1.83 0.49 24.44
CA CYS A 137 1.32 -0.78 23.89
C CYS A 137 1.84 -1.17 22.49
N LEU A 138 1.87 -0.27 21.49
CA LEU A 138 2.12 -0.69 20.10
C LEU A 138 3.54 -1.21 19.85
N ARG A 139 4.54 -0.81 20.67
CA ARG A 139 5.89 -1.37 20.56
C ARG A 139 5.93 -2.90 20.76
N TYR A 140 4.96 -3.45 21.50
CA TYR A 140 4.84 -4.89 21.77
C TYR A 140 4.10 -5.66 20.67
N ALA A 141 3.67 -4.97 19.59
CA ALA A 141 3.14 -5.64 18.40
C ALA A 141 4.24 -6.27 17.54
N PHE A 142 5.51 -5.99 17.85
CA PHE A 142 6.66 -6.40 17.06
C PHE A 142 7.66 -7.17 17.93
N ASP A 143 8.28 -8.19 17.36
CA ASP A 143 9.28 -8.99 18.05
C ASP A 143 10.63 -8.24 18.10
N GLY A 144 11.22 -8.17 19.29
CA GLY A 144 12.53 -7.59 19.51
C GLY A 144 12.56 -6.05 19.57
N PRO A 145 13.76 -5.45 19.71
CA PRO A 145 13.91 -4.00 19.88
C PRO A 145 13.66 -3.26 18.56
N VAL A 146 12.44 -2.74 18.39
CA VAL A 146 12.07 -1.95 17.20
C VAL A 146 12.18 -0.45 17.46
N ARG A 147 12.89 0.26 16.58
CA ARG A 147 12.94 1.74 16.58
C ARG A 147 11.73 2.29 15.83
N ARG A 148 10.80 2.94 16.54
CA ARG A 148 9.56 3.53 15.97
C ARG A 148 9.80 4.31 14.69
N LEU A 149 10.77 5.24 14.70
CA LEU A 149 11.05 6.12 13.57
C LEU A 149 11.47 5.34 12.31
N ARG A 150 12.32 4.31 12.48
CA ARG A 150 12.74 3.45 11.38
C ARG A 150 11.57 2.66 10.82
N LEU A 151 10.81 1.99 11.70
CA LEU A 151 9.62 1.23 11.32
C LEU A 151 8.60 2.11 10.59
N HIS A 152 8.29 3.29 11.13
CA HIS A 152 7.35 4.24 10.54
C HIS A 152 7.80 4.71 9.15
N SER A 153 9.10 4.92 8.95
CA SER A 153 9.68 5.29 7.65
C SER A 153 9.60 4.15 6.64
N GLU A 154 10.02 2.94 7.02
CA GLU A 154 9.98 1.74 6.17
C GLU A 154 8.54 1.39 5.75
N LEU A 155 7.59 1.40 6.70
CA LEU A 155 6.18 1.20 6.41
C LEU A 155 5.59 2.33 5.56
N ASN A 156 6.11 3.55 5.63
CA ASN A 156 5.67 4.62 4.73
C ASN A 156 6.06 4.34 3.28
N GLY A 157 7.26 3.78 3.03
CA GLY A 157 7.66 3.34 1.70
C GLY A 157 6.70 2.29 1.14
N LEU A 158 6.33 1.30 1.96
CA LEU A 158 5.37 0.25 1.59
C LEU A 158 3.95 0.80 1.39
N ARG A 159 3.51 1.76 2.22
CA ARG A 159 2.23 2.47 2.05
C ARG A 159 2.16 3.17 0.70
N LEU A 160 3.22 3.88 0.32
CA LEU A 160 3.30 4.60 -0.94
C LEU A 160 3.31 3.63 -2.13
N LEU A 161 4.10 2.56 -2.06
CA LEU A 161 4.11 1.51 -3.08
C LEU A 161 2.72 0.87 -3.25
N ARG A 162 2.08 0.48 -2.15
CA ARG A 162 0.73 -0.09 -2.14
C ARG A 162 -0.28 0.85 -2.80
N ASN A 163 -0.23 2.14 -2.47
CA ASN A 163 -1.14 3.13 -3.05
C ASN A 163 -0.94 3.26 -4.56
N ARG A 164 0.31 3.30 -5.04
CA ARG A 164 0.61 3.33 -6.47
C ARG A 164 0.05 2.11 -7.19
N ILE A 165 0.26 0.92 -6.62
CA ILE A 165 -0.27 -0.34 -7.17
C ILE A 165 -1.81 -0.30 -7.22
N ALA A 166 -2.46 0.09 -6.12
CA ALA A 166 -3.92 0.16 -6.03
C ALA A 166 -4.54 1.20 -6.98
N HIS A 167 -3.78 2.24 -7.37
CA HIS A 167 -4.19 3.23 -8.34
C HIS A 167 -3.75 2.91 -9.78
N HIS A 168 -3.13 1.74 -10.02
CA HIS A 168 -2.55 1.35 -11.31
C HIS A 168 -1.56 2.40 -11.86
N GLU A 169 -0.73 2.94 -10.99
CA GLU A 169 0.35 3.86 -11.34
C GLU A 169 1.64 3.09 -11.64
N PRO A 170 2.58 3.68 -12.41
CA PRO A 170 3.90 3.08 -12.60
C PRO A 170 4.60 2.89 -11.25
N ILE A 171 5.27 1.77 -10.99
CA ILE A 171 6.03 1.54 -9.73
C ILE A 171 7.50 1.94 -9.85
N GLN A 172 8.02 1.99 -11.07
CA GLN A 172 9.44 2.23 -11.42
C GLN A 172 9.92 3.63 -11.04
N ALA A 173 9.02 4.63 -11.03
CA ALA A 173 9.34 5.97 -10.60
C ALA A 173 9.59 6.10 -9.07
N ALA A 174 9.47 5.02 -8.29
CA ALA A 174 9.83 4.99 -6.86
C ALA A 174 11.30 4.62 -6.62
N THR A 175 12.03 4.14 -7.62
CA THR A 175 13.37 3.56 -7.44
C THR A 175 14.36 4.29 -8.33
N SER A 176 15.21 5.13 -7.73
CA SER A 176 16.32 5.84 -8.42
C SER A 176 17.44 4.91 -8.92
N ALA A 177 17.23 3.59 -8.93
CA ALA A 177 18.23 2.58 -9.22
C ALA A 177 17.83 1.61 -10.35
N TRP A 178 16.78 1.88 -11.12
CA TRP A 178 16.43 0.96 -12.22
C TRP A 178 17.28 1.24 -13.46
N PRO A 179 18.03 0.26 -13.99
CA PRO A 179 18.79 0.45 -15.22
C PRO A 179 17.79 0.57 -16.38
N THR A 180 17.75 1.73 -17.02
CA THR A 180 16.83 2.06 -18.12
C THR A 180 17.03 1.22 -19.38
N ASN A 181 18.10 0.42 -19.47
CA ASN A 181 18.46 -0.32 -20.68
C ASN A 181 18.46 -1.87 -20.56
N ASP A 182 18.15 -2.47 -19.41
CA ASP A 182 18.43 -3.90 -19.19
C ASP A 182 17.17 -4.79 -18.96
N TRP A 183 15.98 -4.25 -19.20
CA TRP A 183 14.73 -5.01 -19.02
C TRP A 183 14.37 -5.87 -20.25
N TRP A 184 14.83 -5.47 -21.45
CA TRP A 184 14.62 -6.22 -22.70
C TRP A 184 15.44 -7.51 -22.77
N THR A 185 16.66 -7.48 -22.25
CA THR A 185 17.64 -8.58 -22.23
C THR A 185 17.16 -9.73 -21.34
N TRP A 186 16.52 -9.41 -20.21
CA TRP A 186 15.98 -10.41 -19.26
C TRP A 186 14.80 -11.22 -19.80
N ARG A 187 13.95 -10.66 -20.67
CA ARG A 187 12.71 -11.31 -21.12
C ARG A 187 12.81 -12.03 -22.46
N THR A 188 13.74 -11.62 -23.32
CA THR A 188 13.84 -12.13 -24.70
C THR A 188 15.06 -13.01 -24.96
N GLY A 189 16.00 -13.11 -24.01
CA GLY A 189 17.27 -13.83 -24.21
C GLY A 189 18.15 -13.25 -25.33
N SER A 190 17.77 -12.11 -25.91
CA SER A 190 18.41 -11.52 -27.09
C SER A 190 19.06 -10.19 -26.70
N ARG A 191 20.40 -10.15 -26.72
CA ARG A 191 21.15 -8.89 -26.71
C ARG A 191 20.97 -8.21 -28.07
N ARG A 192 20.24 -7.09 -28.11
CA ARG A 192 20.43 -6.08 -29.17
C ARG A 192 20.91 -4.80 -28.52
N SER A 193 22.21 -4.56 -28.66
CA SER A 193 22.86 -3.28 -28.38
C SER A 193 22.42 -2.27 -29.42
N CYS A 194 21.60 -1.29 -29.02
CA CYS A 194 21.54 -0.01 -29.74
C CYS A 194 22.43 0.96 -28.98
N ALA A 195 23.69 1.06 -29.39
CA ALA A 195 24.53 2.21 -29.06
C ALA A 195 24.06 3.40 -29.91
N PRO A 196 24.03 4.63 -29.37
CA PRO A 196 23.91 5.82 -30.20
C PRO A 196 25.23 6.00 -30.95
N GLY A 197 25.17 5.97 -32.28
CA GLY A 197 26.27 6.42 -33.13
C GLY A 197 26.55 7.89 -32.83
N SER A 198 27.76 8.16 -32.37
CA SER A 198 28.37 9.48 -32.29
C SER A 198 28.77 9.96 -33.69
N ASN A 199 28.44 11.23 -33.96
CA ASN A 199 28.73 12.08 -35.13
C ASN A 199 27.97 11.77 -36.44
#